data_AF-A0A1I3TDG6-F1
#
_entry.id   AF-A0A1I3TDG6-F1
#
_cell.length_a   1.000
_cell.length_b   1.000
_cell.length_c   1.000
_cell.angle_alpha   90.00
_cell.angle_beta   90.00
_cell.angle_gamma   90.00
#
_symmetry.space_group_name_H-M   'P 1'
#
loop_
_entity.id
_entity.type
_entity.pdbx_description
1 polymer ?
#
loop_
_entity_poly.entity_id
_entity_poly.type
_entity_poly.pdbx_seq_one_letter_code
_entity_poly.pdbx_strand_id
1 'polypeptide(L)'
;MIGGDMLGGDMLATASLVLAVIVVVLVLILTVLVASWFVGWFRGGSGERSESYDRHREAQAREPPVEIGDVHEAGVIDFSDHHSGDRQAVCKIEGFVVFVEDLPGDLEVGDVVQFRVLSFNRGHTSATGQFLERV
;
A
#
# COMPACT_ATOMS: atom_id res chain seq x y z
N MET A 1 16.35 19.26 -81.01
CA MET A 1 14.96 18.93 -80.63
C MET A 1 15.05 17.98 -79.44
N ILE A 2 14.63 18.46 -78.27
CA ILE A 2 14.25 17.73 -77.05
C ILE A 2 15.31 16.78 -76.45
N GLY A 3 16.28 17.37 -75.75
CA GLY A 3 17.09 16.72 -74.73
C GLY A 3 16.80 17.37 -73.38
N GLY A 4 15.70 16.99 -72.75
CA GLY A 4 15.25 17.56 -71.49
C GLY A 4 14.17 16.69 -70.87
N ASP A 5 14.58 15.57 -70.27
CA ASP A 5 13.75 14.85 -69.28
C ASP A 5 14.49 13.71 -68.53
N MET A 6 15.77 13.42 -68.83
CA MET A 6 16.47 12.32 -68.14
C MET A 6 16.88 12.60 -66.69
N LEU A 7 17.07 13.87 -66.28
CA LEU A 7 17.48 14.19 -64.90
C LEU A 7 16.28 14.36 -63.95
N GLY A 8 15.09 14.64 -64.48
CA GLY A 8 13.87 14.80 -63.68
C GLY A 8 13.27 13.46 -63.27
N GLY A 9 13.23 12.48 -64.19
CA GLY A 9 12.65 11.16 -63.95
C GLY A 9 13.39 10.35 -62.87
N ASP A 10 14.72 10.32 -62.93
CA ASP A 10 15.54 9.57 -61.96
C ASP A 10 15.52 10.22 -60.57
N MET A 11 15.48 11.55 -60.51
CA MET A 11 15.39 12.29 -59.24
C MET A 11 14.01 12.10 -58.58
N LEU A 12 12.93 12.08 -59.37
CA LEU A 12 11.59 11.79 -58.87
C LEU A 12 11.42 10.32 -58.46
N ALA A 13 12.03 9.39 -59.21
CA ALA A 13 12.03 7.96 -58.87
C ALA A 13 12.82 7.67 -57.60
N THR A 14 14.01 8.26 -57.45
CA THR A 14 14.82 8.14 -56.22
C THR A 14 14.16 8.84 -55.04
N ALA A 15 13.57 10.03 -55.23
CA ALA A 15 12.79 10.69 -54.19
C ALA A 15 11.57 9.86 -53.77
N SER A 16 10.85 9.26 -54.72
CA SER A 16 9.72 8.36 -54.45
C SER A 16 10.15 7.11 -53.69
N LEU A 17 11.30 6.52 -54.04
CA LEU A 17 11.85 5.35 -53.35
C LEU A 17 12.32 5.70 -51.93
N VAL A 18 12.97 6.85 -51.75
CA VAL A 18 13.36 7.35 -50.42
C VAL A 18 12.12 7.62 -49.56
N LEU A 19 11.08 8.25 -50.11
CA LEU A 19 9.82 8.47 -49.40
C LEU A 19 9.13 7.15 -49.04
N ALA A 20 9.11 6.17 -49.95
CA ALA A 20 8.55 4.85 -49.68
C ALA A 20 9.30 4.13 -48.54
N VAL A 21 10.64 4.19 -48.54
CA VAL A 21 11.47 3.63 -47.47
C VAL A 21 11.19 4.35 -46.14
N ILE A 22 11.13 5.68 -46.14
CA ILE A 22 10.81 6.47 -44.94
C ILE A 22 9.43 6.08 -44.39
N VAL A 23 8.41 5.96 -45.24
CA VAL A 23 7.06 5.56 -44.82
C VAL A 23 7.07 4.16 -44.23
N VAL A 24 7.75 3.21 -44.85
CA VAL A 24 7.88 1.83 -44.32
C VAL A 24 8.56 1.83 -42.95
N VAL A 25 9.64 2.59 -42.80
CA VAL A 25 10.35 2.73 -41.52
C VAL A 25 9.45 3.36 -40.45
N LEU A 26 8.71 4.41 -40.79
CA LEU A 26 7.79 5.07 -39.87
C LEU A 26 6.64 4.15 -39.44
N VAL A 27 6.07 3.37 -40.36
CA VAL A 27 5.03 2.38 -40.05
C VAL A 27 5.60 1.30 -39.12
N LEU A 28 6.83 0.84 -39.36
CA LEU A 28 7.47 -0.19 -38.54
C LEU A 28 7.76 0.33 -37.13
N ILE A 29 8.26 1.57 -37.00
CA ILE A 29 8.43 2.26 -35.71
C ILE A 29 7.09 2.39 -34.99
N LEU A 30 6.04 2.89 -35.67
CA LEU A 30 4.72 3.05 -35.08
C LEU A 30 4.15 1.70 -34.59
N THR A 31 4.34 0.63 -35.37
CA THR A 31 3.89 -0.71 -35.01
C THR A 31 4.61 -1.21 -33.75
N VAL A 32 5.92 -1.00 -33.66
CA VAL A 32 6.70 -1.36 -32.46
C VAL A 32 6.26 -0.54 -31.25
N LEU A 33 6.01 0.76 -31.41
CA LEU A 33 5.52 1.61 -30.33
C LEU A 33 4.13 1.18 -29.85
N VAL A 34 3.21 0.90 -30.77
CA VAL A 34 1.85 0.42 -30.43
C VAL A 34 1.92 -0.94 -29.76
N ALA A 35 2.70 -1.88 -30.29
CA ALA A 35 2.88 -3.21 -29.70
C ALA A 35 3.52 -3.11 -28.29
N SER A 36 4.55 -2.28 -28.13
CA SER A 36 5.19 -2.04 -26.83
C SER A 36 4.23 -1.37 -25.84
N TRP A 37 3.40 -0.44 -26.31
CA TRP A 37 2.38 0.21 -25.48
C TRP A 37 1.28 -0.78 -25.06
N PHE A 38 0.82 -1.64 -25.99
CA PHE A 38 -0.17 -2.68 -25.70
C PHE A 38 0.37 -3.72 -24.70
N VAL A 39 1.64 -4.15 -24.86
CA VAL A 39 2.31 -5.04 -23.89
C VAL A 39 2.50 -4.36 -22.53
N GLY A 40 2.81 -3.06 -22.51
CA GLY A 40 2.85 -2.26 -21.28
C GLY A 40 1.48 -2.18 -20.59
N TRP A 41 0.40 -2.04 -21.37
CA TRP A 41 -0.96 -1.95 -20.84
C TRP A 41 -1.45 -3.28 -20.25
N PHE A 42 -1.09 -4.41 -20.85
CA PHE A 42 -1.36 -5.74 -20.28
C PHE A 42 -0.49 -6.08 -19.05
N ARG A 43 0.65 -5.40 -18.84
CA ARG A 43 1.47 -5.52 -17.61
C ARG A 43 1.05 -4.57 -16.49
N GLY A 44 0.24 -3.55 -16.76
CA GLY A 44 -0.24 -2.53 -15.79
C GLY A 44 -1.63 -2.81 -15.23
N GLY A 45 -2.05 -4.08 -15.12
CA GLY A 45 -3.37 -4.48 -14.65
C GLY A 45 -3.30 -5.51 -13.53
N SER A 46 -2.82 -5.09 -12.34
CA SER A 46 -3.02 -5.72 -11.00
C SER A 46 -1.86 -5.52 -10.00
N GLY A 47 -0.86 -4.67 -10.30
CA GLY A 47 0.36 -4.55 -9.47
C GLY A 47 0.62 -3.23 -8.73
N GLU A 48 -0.02 -2.12 -9.10
CA GLU A 48 0.38 -0.81 -8.51
C GLU A 48 -0.36 -0.45 -7.22
N ARG A 49 -1.40 -1.21 -6.85
CA ARG A 49 -2.01 -1.10 -5.51
C ARG A 49 -1.32 -1.99 -4.48
N SER A 50 -0.54 -2.99 -4.90
CA SER A 50 0.21 -3.87 -4.00
C SER A 50 1.58 -3.31 -3.65
N GLU A 51 2.39 -2.75 -4.57
CA GLU A 51 3.77 -2.34 -4.21
C GLU A 51 3.89 -1.19 -3.19
N SER A 52 2.96 -0.21 -3.22
CA SER A 52 2.88 0.82 -2.16
C SER A 52 2.36 0.22 -0.86
N TYR A 53 1.42 -0.72 -0.96
CA TYR A 53 0.90 -1.48 0.18
C TYR A 53 1.97 -2.39 0.76
N ASP A 54 2.87 -2.96 -0.04
CA ASP A 54 3.87 -3.95 0.37
C ASP A 54 5.07 -3.26 1.02
N ARG A 55 5.51 -2.10 0.53
CA ARG A 55 6.50 -1.27 1.25
C ARG A 55 5.90 -0.59 2.49
N HIS A 56 4.61 -0.24 2.48
CA HIS A 56 3.92 0.18 3.70
C HIS A 56 3.68 -0.99 4.67
N ARG A 57 3.46 -2.20 4.17
CA ARG A 57 3.26 -3.42 4.93
C ARG A 57 4.58 -3.91 5.50
N GLU A 58 5.70 -3.80 4.80
CA GLU A 58 7.03 -4.17 5.31
C GLU A 58 7.49 -3.24 6.45
N ALA A 59 7.08 -1.97 6.43
CA ALA A 59 7.27 -1.04 7.55
C ALA A 59 6.26 -1.23 8.70
N GLN A 60 5.09 -1.80 8.43
CA GLN A 60 4.02 -2.08 9.43
C GLN A 60 4.00 -3.54 9.91
N ALA A 61 4.71 -4.45 9.25
CA ALA A 61 4.75 -5.88 9.54
C ALA A 61 5.79 -6.18 10.61
N ARG A 62 5.67 -5.49 11.75
CA ARG A 62 6.03 -6.16 12.99
C ARG A 62 4.81 -6.94 13.40
N GLU A 63 4.99 -8.24 13.61
CA GLU A 63 3.98 -9.02 14.32
C GLU A 63 3.71 -8.31 15.66
N PRO A 64 2.43 -8.09 16.03
CA PRO A 64 2.11 -7.49 17.30
C PRO A 64 2.74 -8.34 18.42
N PRO A 65 3.30 -7.74 19.49
CA PRO A 65 3.97 -8.45 20.57
C PRO A 65 3.01 -9.23 21.49
N VAL A 66 1.76 -9.39 21.06
CA VAL A 66 0.66 -10.02 21.79
C VAL A 66 -0.16 -10.84 20.81
N GLU A 67 -0.79 -11.93 21.26
CA GLU A 67 -1.73 -12.73 20.49
C GLU A 67 -3.16 -12.65 21.06
N ILE A 68 -4.17 -12.99 20.25
CA ILE A 68 -5.54 -13.07 20.73
C ILE A 68 -5.67 -14.23 21.72
N GLY A 69 -6.23 -13.96 22.90
CA GLY A 69 -6.38 -14.91 23.98
C GLY A 69 -5.28 -14.81 25.05
N ASP A 70 -4.17 -14.12 24.75
CA ASP A 70 -3.08 -13.92 25.69
C ASP A 70 -3.51 -13.07 26.88
N VAL A 71 -2.93 -13.38 28.03
CA VAL A 71 -3.09 -12.63 29.26
C VAL A 71 -1.79 -11.90 29.55
N HIS A 72 -1.88 -10.58 29.71
CA HIS A 72 -0.74 -9.73 29.99
C HIS A 72 -1.00 -8.85 31.20
N GLU A 73 0.10 -8.44 31.85
CA GLU A 73 0.12 -7.44 32.90
C GLU A 73 0.80 -6.19 32.38
N ALA A 74 0.14 -5.05 32.51
CA ALA A 74 0.74 -3.77 32.16
C ALA A 74 0.16 -2.63 33.02
N GLY A 75 0.95 -1.57 33.16
CA GLY A 75 0.51 -0.35 33.80
C GLY A 75 -0.45 0.44 32.92
N VAL A 76 -1.49 1.00 33.53
CA VAL A 76 -2.38 1.99 32.91
C VAL A 76 -1.61 3.28 32.72
N ILE A 77 -1.46 3.73 31.47
CA ILE A 77 -0.74 4.97 31.14
C ILE A 77 -1.67 6.17 30.90
N ASP A 78 -2.93 5.90 30.55
CA ASP A 78 -3.94 6.92 30.28
C ASP A 78 -5.34 6.28 30.28
N PHE A 79 -6.39 7.10 30.19
CA PHE A 79 -7.75 6.66 29.96
C PHE A 79 -8.32 7.31 28.70
N SER A 80 -9.07 6.54 27.93
CA SER A 80 -9.81 7.01 26.76
C SER A 80 -11.30 6.89 27.02
N ASP A 81 -12.02 8.01 26.91
CA ASP A 81 -13.48 8.02 27.01
C ASP A 81 -14.08 7.93 25.60
N HIS A 82 -14.89 6.90 25.36
CA HIS A 82 -15.77 6.91 24.19
C HIS A 82 -16.93 7.86 24.46
N HIS A 83 -17.40 8.57 23.42
CA HIS A 83 -18.61 9.40 23.50
C HIS A 83 -19.88 8.61 23.94
N SER A 84 -19.81 7.28 23.98
CA SER A 84 -20.84 6.38 24.55
C SER A 84 -20.89 6.40 26.08
N GLY A 85 -19.85 6.91 26.76
CA GLY A 85 -19.71 6.88 28.22
C GLY A 85 -18.86 5.73 28.75
N ASP A 86 -18.34 4.86 27.87
CA ASP A 86 -17.47 3.75 28.27
C ASP A 86 -16.01 4.21 28.36
N ARG A 87 -15.45 4.11 29.58
CA ARG A 87 -14.05 4.45 29.88
C ARG A 87 -13.16 3.23 29.61
N GLN A 88 -12.08 3.44 28.87
CA GLN A 88 -11.09 2.43 28.54
C GLN A 88 -9.73 2.80 29.11
N ALA A 89 -8.96 1.81 29.55
CA ALA A 89 -7.62 2.04 30.08
C ALA A 89 -6.65 1.79 28.94
N VAL A 90 -5.70 2.70 28.77
CA VAL A 90 -4.67 2.59 27.76
C VAL A 90 -3.46 1.93 28.40
N CYS A 91 -3.08 0.77 27.91
CA CYS A 91 -1.90 0.02 28.33
C CYS A 91 -0.89 -0.06 27.18
N LYS A 92 0.40 -0.24 27.50
CA LYS A 92 1.45 -0.44 26.50
C LYS A 92 2.28 -1.68 26.80
N ILE A 93 2.42 -2.55 25.80
CA ILE A 93 3.30 -3.73 25.81
C ILE A 93 4.32 -3.52 24.69
N GLU A 94 5.60 -3.32 25.05
CA GLU A 94 6.68 -3.09 24.07
C GLU A 94 6.39 -1.97 23.03
N GLY A 95 5.62 -0.96 23.44
CA GLY A 95 5.19 0.15 22.57
C GLY A 95 3.92 -0.13 21.76
N PHE A 96 3.37 -1.34 21.81
CA PHE A 96 2.06 -1.70 21.27
C PHE A 96 0.94 -1.30 22.23
N VAL A 97 -0.08 -0.61 21.73
CA VAL A 97 -1.16 -0.07 22.55
C VAL A 97 -2.30 -1.09 22.68
N VAL A 98 -2.74 -1.33 23.91
CA VAL A 98 -3.93 -2.14 24.21
C VAL A 98 -4.95 -1.28 24.95
N PHE A 99 -6.18 -1.24 24.44
CA PHE A 99 -7.31 -0.60 25.07
C PHE A 99 -8.06 -1.63 25.91
N VAL A 100 -8.09 -1.44 27.23
CA VAL A 100 -8.70 -2.37 28.17
C VAL A 100 -10.08 -1.85 28.57
N GLU A 101 -11.10 -2.68 28.37
CA GLU A 101 -12.51 -2.41 28.67
C GLU A 101 -12.95 -3.12 29.97
N ASP A 102 -14.21 -2.92 30.38
CA ASP A 102 -14.83 -3.49 31.58
C ASP A 102 -14.11 -3.12 32.89
N LEU A 103 -13.65 -1.87 32.99
CA LEU A 103 -12.84 -1.40 34.10
C LEU A 103 -13.65 -1.19 35.40
N PRO A 104 -13.08 -1.52 36.58
CA PRO A 104 -13.58 -1.00 37.84
C PRO A 104 -13.37 0.52 37.93
N GLY A 105 -14.33 1.22 38.54
CA GLY A 105 -14.40 2.69 38.53
C GLY A 105 -13.32 3.42 39.34
N ASP A 106 -12.56 2.71 40.17
CA ASP A 106 -11.52 3.24 41.05
C ASP A 106 -10.09 3.10 40.47
N LEU A 107 -9.94 2.68 39.20
CA LEU A 107 -8.63 2.61 38.54
C LEU A 107 -8.05 4.01 38.25
N GLU A 108 -6.76 4.14 38.56
CA GLU A 108 -5.94 5.33 38.34
C GLU A 108 -4.80 5.07 37.35
N VAL A 109 -4.22 6.15 36.83
CA VAL A 109 -3.01 6.06 35.99
C VAL A 109 -1.85 5.59 36.87
N GLY A 110 -1.12 4.58 36.41
CA GLY A 110 -0.03 3.94 37.14
C GLY A 110 -0.43 2.60 37.78
N ASP A 111 -1.72 2.30 37.92
CA ASP A 111 -2.16 0.99 38.39
C ASP A 111 -1.74 -0.10 37.40
N VAL A 112 -1.33 -1.26 37.93
CA VAL A 112 -1.02 -2.43 37.12
C VAL A 112 -2.25 -3.31 37.03
N VAL A 113 -2.63 -3.65 35.80
CA VAL A 113 -3.82 -4.45 35.52
C VAL A 113 -3.45 -5.66 34.70
N GLN A 114 -4.11 -6.78 35.01
CA GLN A 114 -4.09 -7.98 34.20
C GLN A 114 -5.28 -7.96 33.25
N PHE A 115 -5.04 -8.23 31.97
CA PHE A 115 -6.08 -8.25 30.96
C PHE A 115 -5.85 -9.32 29.90
N ARG A 116 -6.93 -9.78 29.27
CA ARG A 116 -6.90 -10.70 28.14
C ARG A 116 -7.09 -9.97 26.83
N VAL A 117 -6.24 -10.23 25.83
CA VAL A 117 -6.40 -9.70 24.47
C VAL A 117 -7.57 -10.40 23.78
N LEU A 118 -8.54 -9.65 23.29
CA LEU A 118 -9.74 -10.18 22.64
C LEU A 118 -9.70 -10.05 21.12
N SER A 119 -9.18 -8.93 20.62
CA SER A 119 -9.20 -8.62 19.20
C SER A 119 -8.13 -7.61 18.83
N PHE A 120 -7.71 -7.64 17.57
CA PHE A 120 -6.90 -6.58 16.99
C PHE A 120 -7.77 -5.53 16.32
N ASN A 121 -7.37 -4.27 16.47
CA ASN A 121 -7.97 -3.17 15.72
C ASN A 121 -7.53 -3.19 14.25
N ARG A 122 -8.21 -2.41 13.41
CA ARG A 122 -7.92 -2.33 11.98
C ARG A 122 -6.44 -1.98 11.76
N GLY A 123 -5.75 -2.85 11.02
CA GLY A 123 -4.32 -2.68 10.71
C GLY A 123 -3.37 -3.27 11.75
N HIS A 124 -3.86 -3.96 12.78
CA HIS A 124 -3.02 -4.62 13.81
C HIS A 124 -2.02 -3.66 14.48
N THR A 125 -2.39 -2.38 14.64
CA THR A 125 -1.56 -1.35 15.29
C THR A 125 -1.90 -1.16 16.77
N SER A 126 -3.00 -1.76 17.22
CA SER A 126 -3.46 -1.82 18.61
C SER A 126 -4.41 -3.02 18.78
N ALA A 127 -4.73 -3.32 20.04
CA ALA A 127 -5.69 -4.36 20.39
C ALA A 127 -6.71 -3.86 21.41
N THR A 128 -7.84 -4.58 21.49
CA THR A 128 -8.79 -4.46 22.60
C THR A 128 -8.58 -5.63 23.55
N GLY A 129 -8.55 -5.33 24.84
CA GLY A 129 -8.45 -6.30 25.92
C GLY A 129 -9.58 -6.17 26.93
N GLN A 130 -9.83 -7.25 27.67
CA GLN A 130 -10.77 -7.28 28.78
C GLN A 130 -10.02 -7.32 30.11
N PHE A 131 -10.40 -6.42 31.01
CA PHE A 131 -9.90 -6.42 32.37
C PHE A 131 -10.21 -7.74 33.09
N LEU A 132 -9.22 -8.29 33.79
CA LEU A 132 -9.38 -9.46 34.65
C LEU A 132 -9.28 -9.06 36.13
N GLU A 133 -8.15 -8.46 36.51
CA GLU A 133 -7.90 -8.03 37.89
C GLU A 133 -6.84 -6.92 37.98
N ARG A 134 -6.77 -6.24 39.13
CA ARG A 134 -5.68 -5.31 39.49
C ARG A 134 -4.62 -6.12 40.25
N VAL A 135 -3.35 -5.91 39.90
CA VAL A 135 -2.18 -6.60 40.49
C VAL A 135 -1.59 -5.78 41.64
#